data_AF-A0A2R6CIL4-F1
#
_entry.id   AF-A0A2R6CIL4-F1
#
_cell.length_a   1.000
_cell.length_b   1.000
_cell.length_c   1.000
_cell.angle_alpha   90.00
_cell.angle_beta   90.00
_cell.angle_gamma   90.00
#
_symmetry.space_group_name_H-M   'P 1'
#
loop_
_entity.id
_entity.type
_entity.pdbx_description
1 polymer ?
#
loop_
_entity_poly.entity_id
_entity_poly.type
_entity_poly.pdbx_seq_one_letter_code
_entity_poly.pdbx_strand_id
1 'polypeptide(L)'
;MIQAAEAHGFAVVTTSGDVDVRLAVDATADAVAGRIDVLVIVSRDTDFKPALERAAEAGVATVAIAPGSHGRSDALQKAASRAITLE
;
A
#
# COMPACT_ATOMS: atom_id res chain seq x y z
N MET A 1 4.31 10.73 16.49
CA MET A 1 4.21 9.59 15.54
C MET A 1 5.38 9.54 14.57
N ILE A 2 5.78 10.66 13.96
CA ILE A 2 6.97 10.75 13.09
C ILE A 2 8.21 10.14 13.76
N GLN A 3 8.58 10.62 14.95
CA GLN A 3 9.74 10.12 15.69
C GLN A 3 9.65 8.62 16.04
N ALA A 4 8.44 8.10 16.25
CA ALA A 4 8.26 6.67 16.52
C ALA A 4 8.45 5.84 15.24
N ALA A 5 7.92 6.30 14.10
CA ALA A 5 8.13 5.64 12.81
C ALA A 5 9.61 5.62 12.43
N GLU A 6 10.31 6.74 12.57
CA GLU A 6 11.76 6.83 12.33
C GLU A 6 12.55 5.91 13.27
N ALA A 7 12.21 5.88 14.56
CA ALA A 7 12.86 5.00 15.54
C ALA A 7 12.67 3.51 15.25
N HIS A 8 11.63 3.15 14.49
CA HIS A 8 11.37 1.78 14.03
C HIS A 8 11.87 1.52 12.60
N GLY A 9 12.67 2.43 12.02
CA GLY A 9 13.32 2.25 10.72
C GLY A 9 12.41 2.55 9.52
N PHE A 10 11.24 3.17 9.74
CA PHE A 10 10.40 3.62 8.64
C PHE A 10 10.88 4.98 8.12
N ALA A 11 11.01 5.10 6.80
CA ALA A 11 11.16 6.39 6.16
C ALA A 11 9.85 7.17 6.29
N VAL A 12 9.92 8.35 6.92
CA VAL A 12 8.77 9.27 6.97
C VAL A 12 8.86 10.24 5.80
N VAL A 13 7.90 10.14 4.89
CA VAL A 13 7.81 11.01 3.72
C VAL A 13 6.72 12.06 3.96
N THR A 14 7.10 13.34 3.92
CA THR A 14 6.15 14.45 3.94
C THR A 14 5.89 14.95 2.53
N THR A 15 4.63 15.15 2.17
CA THR A 15 4.22 15.75 0.90
C THR A 15 3.26 16.91 1.16
N SER A 16 3.28 17.92 0.31
CA SER A 16 2.30 19.02 0.33
C SER A 16 1.03 18.69 -0.47
N GLY A 17 1.05 17.61 -1.25
CA GLY A 17 -0.09 17.12 -2.04
C GLY A 17 -0.87 16.01 -1.34
N ASP A 18 -1.79 15.41 -2.08
CA ASP A 18 -2.54 14.24 -1.63
C ASP A 18 -1.60 13.05 -1.35
N VAL A 19 -1.69 12.51 -0.14
CA VAL A 19 -0.85 11.41 0.33
C VAL A 19 -1.14 10.13 -0.43
N ASP A 20 -2.41 9.86 -0.75
CA ASP A 20 -2.82 8.64 -1.43
C ASP A 20 -2.32 8.64 -2.88
N VAL A 21 -2.37 9.80 -3.54
CA VAL A 21 -1.79 9.99 -4.87
C VAL A 21 -0.27 9.75 -4.85
N ARG A 22 0.46 10.36 -3.91
CA ARG A 22 1.91 10.18 -3.82
C ARG A 22 2.27 8.71 -3.57
N LEU A 23 1.59 8.06 -2.64
CA LEU A 23 1.86 6.67 -2.27
C LEU A 23 1.54 5.72 -3.42
N ALA A 24 0.42 5.91 -4.12
CA ALA A 24 0.04 5.09 -5.27
C ALA A 24 1.05 5.24 -6.43
N VAL A 25 1.53 6.45 -6.70
CA VAL A 25 2.52 6.72 -7.76
C VAL A 25 3.86 6.07 -7.41
N ASP A 26 4.35 6.25 -6.18
CA ASP A 26 5.63 5.67 -5.76
C ASP A 26 5.60 4.14 -5.75
N ALA A 27 4.54 3.55 -5.18
CA ALA A 27 4.34 2.11 -5.15
C ALA A 27 4.31 1.52 -6.57
N THR A 28 3.60 2.18 -7.48
CA THR A 28 3.53 1.76 -8.89
C THR A 28 4.91 1.85 -9.55
N ALA A 29 5.62 2.96 -9.35
CA ALA A 29 6.94 3.17 -9.94
C ALA A 29 7.96 2.13 -9.45
N ASP A 30 7.95 1.81 -8.16
CA ASP A 30 8.84 0.78 -7.58
C ASP A 30 8.52 -0.62 -8.08
N ALA A 31 7.23 -0.95 -8.17
CA ALA A 31 6.79 -2.25 -8.66
C ALA A 31 7.18 -2.46 -10.14
N VAL A 32 6.88 -1.50 -11.01
CA VAL A 32 7.17 -1.64 -12.45
C VAL A 32 8.67 -1.55 -12.77
N ALA A 33 9.45 -0.90 -11.91
CA ALA A 33 10.90 -0.85 -12.03
C ALA A 33 11.59 -2.11 -11.47
N GLY A 34 10.84 -3.08 -10.93
CA GLY A 34 11.39 -4.29 -10.32
C GLY A 34 12.25 -4.01 -9.09
N ARG A 35 11.95 -2.92 -8.35
CA ARG A 35 12.69 -2.55 -7.13
C ARG A 35 12.19 -3.29 -5.89
N ILE A 36 11.01 -3.89 -5.97
CA ILE A 36 10.36 -4.62 -4.89
C ILE A 36 9.80 -5.94 -5.41
N ASP A 37 9.88 -6.98 -4.60
CA ASP A 37 9.25 -8.28 -4.88
C ASP A 37 7.86 -8.39 -4.25
N VAL A 38 7.60 -7.58 -3.21
CA VAL A 38 6.34 -7.54 -2.46
C VAL A 38 5.92 -6.10 -2.21
N LEU A 39 4.68 -5.77 -2.56
CA LEU A 39 4.04 -4.50 -2.23
C LEU A 39 2.99 -4.72 -1.13
N VAL A 40 3.17 -4.05 0.01
CA VAL A 40 2.23 -4.08 1.13
C VAL A 40 1.58 -2.70 1.28
N ILE A 41 0.26 -2.62 1.15
CA ILE A 41 -0.52 -1.40 1.38
C ILE A 41 -1.34 -1.56 2.65
N VAL A 42 -1.05 -0.71 3.64
CA VAL A 42 -1.83 -0.62 4.89
C VAL A 42 -2.81 0.52 4.77
N SER A 43 -3.99 0.25 4.21
CA SER A 43 -5.02 1.26 4.02
C SER A 43 -6.41 0.63 3.95
N ARG A 44 -7.43 1.48 4.13
CA ARG A 44 -8.83 1.14 3.85
C ARG A 44 -9.30 1.69 2.50
N ASP A 45 -8.49 2.51 1.85
CA ASP A 45 -8.88 3.25 0.67
C ASP A 45 -8.93 2.38 -0.58
N THR A 46 -10.08 2.37 -1.26
CA THR A 46 -10.27 1.68 -2.54
C THR A 46 -9.37 2.21 -3.65
N ASP A 47 -8.91 3.46 -3.55
CA ASP A 47 -8.21 4.16 -4.62
C ASP A 47 -6.79 3.61 -4.83
N PHE A 48 -6.28 2.78 -3.90
CA PHE A 48 -5.07 2.01 -4.10
C PHE A 48 -5.21 0.78 -4.99
N LYS A 49 -6.44 0.39 -5.36
CA LYS A 49 -6.69 -0.79 -6.19
C LYS A 49 -5.88 -0.78 -7.51
N PRO A 50 -5.83 0.30 -8.30
CA PRO A 50 -5.03 0.34 -9.52
C PRO A 50 -3.53 0.12 -9.28
N ALA A 51 -2.98 0.59 -8.16
CA ALA A 51 -1.57 0.38 -7.82
C ALA A 51 -1.28 -1.11 -7.52
N LEU A 52 -2.20 -1.80 -6.81
CA LEU A 52 -2.10 -3.24 -6.58
C LEU A 52 -2.22 -4.03 -7.87
N GLU A 53 -3.16 -3.69 -8.74
CA GLU A 53 -3.34 -4.35 -10.04
C GLU A 53 -2.09 -4.19 -10.91
N ARG A 54 -1.53 -2.97 -10.98
CA ARG A 54 -0.31 -2.72 -11.76
C ARG A 54 0.91 -3.44 -11.20
N ALA A 55 1.04 -3.52 -9.88
CA ALA A 55 2.11 -4.28 -9.24
C ALA A 55 1.98 -5.79 -9.53
N ALA A 56 0.77 -6.34 -9.43
CA ALA A 56 0.51 -7.75 -9.75
C ALA A 56 0.82 -8.07 -11.22
N GLU A 57 0.46 -7.20 -12.15
CA GLU A 57 0.84 -7.33 -13.57
C GLU A 57 2.35 -7.31 -13.81
N ALA A 58 3.10 -6.58 -12.96
CA ALA A 58 4.56 -6.56 -13.00
C ALA A 58 5.21 -7.80 -12.31
N GLY A 59 4.39 -8.74 -11.81
CA GLY A 59 4.86 -9.95 -11.11
C GLY A 59 5.19 -9.74 -9.64
N VAL A 60 4.87 -8.58 -9.06
CA VAL A 60 5.08 -8.26 -7.64
C VAL A 60 3.95 -8.86 -6.80
N ALA A 61 4.28 -9.56 -5.72
CA ALA A 61 3.26 -10.09 -4.81
C ALA A 61 2.59 -8.94 -4.02
N THR A 62 1.26 -8.94 -3.94
CA THR A 62 0.53 -7.83 -3.32
C THR A 62 -0.18 -8.22 -2.02
N VAL A 63 -0.08 -7.36 -1.00
CA VAL A 63 -0.75 -7.55 0.30
C VAL A 63 -1.53 -6.29 0.67
N ALA A 64 -2.82 -6.43 0.94
CA ALA A 64 -3.64 -5.38 1.51
C ALA A 64 -3.86 -5.63 3.01
N ILE A 65 -3.53 -4.66 3.86
CA ILE A 65 -3.76 -4.71 5.31
C ILE A 65 -4.78 -3.65 5.69
N ALA A 66 -5.94 -4.09 6.17
CA ALA A 66 -6.91 -3.22 6.80
C ALA A 66 -6.55 -2.99 8.27
N PRO A 67 -6.42 -1.75 8.75
CA PRO A 67 -6.07 -1.42 10.14
C PRO A 67 -7.18 -1.73 11.16
N GLY A 68 -8.30 -2.28 10.71
CA GLY A 68 -9.43 -2.70 11.53
C GLY A 68 -10.54 -3.30 10.69
N SER A 69 -11.49 -4.00 11.32
CA SER A 69 -12.64 -4.60 10.64
C SER A 69 -13.64 -3.57 10.10
N HIS A 70 -13.75 -2.42 10.76
CA HIS A 70 -14.69 -1.36 10.41
C HIS A 70 -14.16 -0.47 9.29
N GLY A 71 -14.94 -0.39 8.20
CA GLY A 71 -14.62 0.44 7.04
C GLY A 71 -13.51 -0.11 6.15
N ARG A 72 -13.18 -1.41 6.27
CA ARG A 72 -12.23 -2.05 5.34
C ARG A 72 -12.85 -2.14 3.93
N SER A 73 -12.01 -1.99 2.92
CA SER A 73 -12.45 -2.08 1.52
C SER A 73 -12.39 -3.52 1.00
N ASP A 74 -13.56 -4.08 0.68
CA ASP A 74 -13.67 -5.39 0.03
C ASP A 74 -13.01 -5.40 -1.36
N ALA A 75 -13.09 -4.28 -2.09
CA ALA A 75 -12.50 -4.17 -3.42
C ALA A 75 -10.97 -4.18 -3.35
N LEU A 76 -10.39 -3.49 -2.37
CA LEU A 76 -8.95 -3.47 -2.16
C LEU A 76 -8.45 -4.85 -1.72
N GLN A 77 -9.16 -5.52 -0.81
CA GLN A 77 -8.82 -6.87 -0.38
C GLN A 77 -8.85 -7.89 -1.53
N LYS A 78 -9.84 -7.78 -2.42
CA LYS A 78 -9.96 -8.67 -3.60
C LYS A 78 -8.90 -8.41 -4.66
N ALA A 79 -8.34 -7.20 -4.72
CA ALA A 79 -7.28 -6.86 -5.67
C ALA A 79 -5.89 -7.34 -5.23
N ALA A 80 -5.69 -7.59 -3.93
CA ALA A 80 -4.42 -8.08 -3.42
C ALA A 80 -4.29 -9.61 -3.53
N SER A 81 -3.08 -10.12 -3.73
CA SER A 81 -2.78 -11.55 -3.64
C SER A 81 -3.06 -12.10 -2.23
N ARG A 82 -2.91 -11.27 -1.20
CA ARG A 82 -3.25 -11.59 0.19
C ARG A 82 -3.91 -10.40 0.88
N ALA A 83 -4.90 -10.68 1.73
CA ALA A 83 -5.53 -9.68 2.58
C ALA A 83 -5.36 -10.03 4.06
N ILE A 84 -5.12 -9.02 4.90
CA ILE A 84 -5.04 -9.14 6.36
C ILE A 84 -5.93 -8.04 6.97
N THR A 85 -6.65 -8.35 8.04
CA THR A 85 -7.34 -7.35 8.87
C THR A 85 -6.70 -7.40 10.26
N LEU A 86 -6.27 -6.25 10.78
CA LEU A 86 -5.77 -6.13 12.15
C LEU A 86 -6.95 -6.09 13.13
N GLU A 87 -6.75 -6.64 14.32
CA GLU A 87 -7.71 -6.60 15.44
C GLU A 87 -7.47 -5.39 16.36
#